data_AF-A0A512U934-F1
#
_entry.id   AF-A0A512U934-F1
#
_cell.length_a   1.000
_cell.length_b   1.000
_cell.length_c   1.000
_cell.angle_alpha   90.00
_cell.angle_beta   90.00
_cell.angle_gamma   90.00
#
_symmetry.space_group_name_H-M   'P 1'
#
loop_
_entity.id
_entity.type
_entity.pdbx_description
1 polymer ?
#
loop_
_entity_poly.entity_id
_entity_poly.type
_entity_poly.pdbx_seq_one_letter_code
_entity_poly.pdbx_strand_id
1 'polypeptide(L)'
;MDSDDEFMDHGSGPESREMSTTPEPQGMAKRTRSKVPETDFKSASGAYAWEDEYQRTWDIVKEDGDGSNSLESLVQQMIEQRKKKIMKHSSTPFQRGIIRTLVVVVDGSSIMLEKDLRPTRFACMLGILQDFVVEFFDQNPIAQMGIVMMRNGVAQVVSEVSGSPQHHVDKIRALKARQHNRYEPKGDPSLQNALELSRSLVGAAAGGSAASAAKSSKEILLIFGALFTSDPGDIHKTISDLAREQIKVKVIGLSAQVAICQEIVARTNFLSSANMRTDASLAQFYGVIMNEAHFKELLMDCVEPLAVTRPSHDKTDKTDETADVESMDAVPLIRMGFPSRYSGSLTSSSATLAANFPQVCACHPTLESTEAKDPVTVQTNAPGPPSAISEVGYICPQCRSRVCSLPTVCPVCGLMLILSTHLARSYHHLVPLVDFTDVPVAPKYNSTHCYGCLLKFPEGSETTAATSATSSRYRCGKCANDFCIDCDVFVHEFLHNCPGCENKV
;
A
#
# COMPACT_ATOMS: atom_id res chain seq x y z
N MET A 1 1.44 49.85 -41.32
CA MET A 1 1.97 51.03 -42.04
C MET A 1 3.46 50.91 -42.02
N ASP A 2 4.00 50.92 -43.23
CA ASP A 2 5.31 50.45 -43.68
C ASP A 2 6.51 51.21 -43.09
N SER A 3 7.66 50.54 -43.01
CA SER A 3 8.78 50.85 -43.92
C SER A 3 9.92 49.84 -43.73
N ASP A 4 10.30 49.23 -44.84
CA ASP A 4 11.53 48.49 -45.09
C ASP A 4 12.78 49.39 -44.95
N ASP A 5 13.94 48.77 -44.66
CA ASP A 5 15.19 49.11 -45.34
C ASP A 5 16.20 47.94 -45.27
N GLU A 6 16.74 47.63 -46.45
CA GLU A 6 17.59 46.50 -46.82
C GLU A 6 19.06 46.68 -46.37
N PHE A 7 19.77 45.58 -46.15
CA PHE A 7 21.25 45.58 -46.14
C PHE A 7 21.78 44.45 -47.01
N MET A 8 22.57 44.82 -48.03
CA MET A 8 23.03 43.98 -49.13
C MET A 8 24.17 43.01 -48.77
N ASP A 9 24.16 41.90 -49.49
CA ASP A 9 25.15 40.82 -49.61
C ASP A 9 26.29 41.18 -50.59
N HIS A 10 27.51 40.73 -50.30
CA HIS A 10 28.55 40.37 -51.28
C HIS A 10 29.67 39.56 -50.61
N GLY A 11 29.95 38.34 -51.11
CA GLY A 11 31.20 37.63 -50.75
C GLY A 11 31.33 36.15 -51.15
N SER A 12 31.39 35.89 -52.45
CA SER A 12 31.55 34.59 -53.14
C SER A 12 32.71 33.67 -52.71
N GLY A 13 32.50 32.35 -52.77
CA GLY A 13 33.56 31.32 -52.87
C GLY A 13 33.02 29.87 -52.88
N PRO A 14 33.43 28.96 -53.79
CA PRO A 14 32.54 27.92 -54.33
C PRO A 14 32.75 26.49 -53.80
N GLU A 15 31.73 25.66 -54.07
CA GLU A 15 31.63 24.21 -53.91
C GLU A 15 32.76 23.43 -54.63
N SER A 16 33.13 22.26 -54.08
CA SER A 16 33.69 21.17 -54.89
C SER A 16 33.27 19.79 -54.36
N ARG A 17 32.80 19.02 -55.33
CA ARG A 17 32.15 17.72 -55.31
C ARG A 17 33.21 16.67 -55.65
N GLU A 18 33.46 15.69 -54.79
CA GLU A 18 34.38 14.59 -55.11
C GLU A 18 33.63 13.43 -55.77
N MET A 19 34.02 13.13 -57.01
CA MET A 19 33.62 11.97 -57.79
C MET A 19 34.86 11.14 -58.12
N SER A 20 34.67 9.83 -58.00
CA SER A 20 35.56 8.69 -58.20
C SER A 20 36.67 8.80 -59.25
N THR A 21 37.83 8.22 -58.92
CA THR A 21 38.76 7.66 -59.91
C THR A 21 39.29 6.30 -59.45
N THR A 22 38.88 5.26 -60.18
CA THR A 22 39.50 3.93 -60.22
C THR A 22 40.85 3.98 -60.95
N PRO A 23 41.78 3.07 -60.62
CA PRO A 23 42.47 2.37 -61.71
C PRO A 23 42.71 0.88 -61.43
N GLU A 24 42.29 0.04 -62.38
CA GLU A 24 42.94 -1.24 -62.73
C GLU A 24 43.90 -0.96 -63.92
N PRO A 25 45.03 -1.67 -64.11
CA PRO A 25 45.02 -3.12 -64.39
C PRO A 25 46.23 -3.98 -63.92
N GLN A 26 45.92 -5.27 -63.72
CA GLN A 26 46.70 -6.49 -64.01
C GLN A 26 48.24 -6.50 -63.94
N GLY A 27 48.78 -7.38 -63.08
CA GLY A 27 50.16 -7.90 -63.15
C GLY A 27 50.48 -8.90 -62.03
N MET A 28 50.48 -10.19 -62.33
CA MET A 28 50.69 -11.31 -61.39
C MET A 28 52.12 -11.42 -60.85
N ALA A 29 52.29 -11.66 -59.54
CA ALA A 29 53.35 -12.54 -59.02
C ALA A 29 52.98 -13.11 -57.63
N LYS A 30 52.87 -14.44 -57.58
CA LYS A 30 52.56 -15.26 -56.40
C LYS A 30 53.63 -15.11 -55.30
N ARG A 31 53.25 -14.74 -54.07
CA ARG A 31 53.98 -15.16 -52.86
C ARG A 31 53.01 -15.51 -51.71
N THR A 32 53.07 -16.79 -51.39
CA THR A 32 52.62 -17.56 -50.23
C THR A 32 52.35 -16.80 -48.91
N ARG A 33 51.06 -16.69 -48.58
CA ARG A 33 50.39 -17.09 -47.32
C ARG A 33 51.22 -17.05 -46.02
N SER A 34 51.03 -16.00 -45.22
CA SER A 34 51.04 -16.10 -43.76
C SER A 34 49.66 -15.67 -43.23
N LYS A 35 49.10 -16.49 -42.35
CA LYS A 35 47.71 -16.46 -41.87
C LYS A 35 47.65 -15.41 -40.74
N VAL A 36 46.96 -14.28 -40.97
CA VAL A 36 46.57 -13.34 -39.90
C VAL A 36 45.39 -13.97 -39.14
N PRO A 37 45.36 -13.94 -37.80
CA PRO A 37 44.26 -14.52 -37.04
C PRO A 37 42.98 -13.72 -37.28
N GLU A 38 41.90 -14.43 -37.62
CA GLU A 38 40.55 -13.87 -37.72
C GLU A 38 40.14 -13.28 -36.37
N THR A 39 39.76 -12.02 -36.39
CA THR A 39 39.10 -11.33 -35.28
C THR A 39 37.60 -11.50 -35.48
N ASP A 40 36.97 -12.30 -34.62
CA ASP A 40 35.52 -12.57 -34.55
C ASP A 40 34.73 -11.34 -34.06
N PHE A 41 34.77 -10.24 -34.81
CA PHE A 41 33.96 -9.03 -34.55
C PHE A 41 33.07 -8.61 -35.72
N LYS A 42 32.89 -9.48 -36.72
CA LYS A 42 32.04 -9.22 -37.88
C LYS A 42 30.75 -10.02 -37.78
N SER A 43 29.61 -9.35 -37.84
CA SER A 43 28.31 -10.01 -37.96
C SER A 43 28.15 -10.63 -39.36
N ALA A 44 27.07 -11.40 -39.58
CA ALA A 44 26.82 -12.11 -40.84
C ALA A 44 26.74 -11.18 -42.09
N SER A 45 26.56 -9.87 -41.90
CA SER A 45 26.57 -8.84 -42.93
C SER A 45 27.97 -8.25 -43.21
N GLY A 46 29.01 -8.66 -42.47
CA GLY A 46 30.39 -8.21 -42.65
C GLY A 46 30.70 -6.80 -42.11
N ALA A 47 29.70 -6.13 -41.52
CA ALA A 47 29.83 -4.84 -40.83
C ALA A 47 30.31 -5.03 -39.38
N TYR A 48 30.92 -4.00 -38.79
CA TYR A 48 31.17 -4.01 -37.35
C TYR A 48 29.85 -4.00 -36.60
N ALA A 49 29.77 -4.63 -35.42
CA ALA A 49 28.52 -4.76 -34.65
C ALA A 49 27.83 -3.42 -34.29
N TRP A 50 28.53 -2.28 -34.40
CA TRP A 50 27.99 -0.93 -34.19
C TRP A 50 27.59 -0.21 -35.50
N GLU A 51 27.96 -0.78 -36.66
CA GLU A 51 27.56 -0.34 -38.01
C GLU A 51 26.31 -1.09 -38.51
N ASP A 52 25.84 -2.10 -37.78
CA ASP A 52 24.61 -2.81 -38.12
C ASP A 52 23.42 -1.86 -37.97
N GLU A 53 22.54 -1.86 -38.97
CA GLU A 53 21.37 -0.98 -39.03
C GLU A 53 20.55 -1.14 -37.75
N TYR A 54 20.21 -0.03 -37.08
CA TYR A 54 19.46 -0.02 -35.83
C TYR A 54 18.09 -0.69 -36.02
N GLN A 55 18.05 -2.01 -35.84
CA GLN A 55 16.80 -2.76 -35.80
C GLN A 55 16.09 -2.35 -34.54
N ARG A 56 14.89 -1.77 -34.68
CA ARG A 56 14.06 -1.46 -33.53
C ARG A 56 13.75 -2.79 -32.86
N THR A 57 13.87 -2.85 -31.55
CA THR A 57 13.58 -4.06 -30.77
C THR A 57 12.18 -4.63 -31.02
N TRP A 58 11.24 -3.81 -31.49
CA TRP A 58 9.88 -4.22 -31.89
C TRP A 58 9.79 -4.88 -33.27
N ASP A 59 10.78 -4.71 -34.16
CA ASP A 59 10.86 -5.40 -35.45
C ASP A 59 11.38 -6.84 -35.31
N ILE A 60 12.04 -7.14 -34.19
CA ILE A 60 12.53 -8.48 -33.82
C ILE A 60 11.40 -9.34 -33.25
N VAL A 61 10.39 -8.71 -32.64
CA VAL A 61 9.13 -9.38 -32.25
C VAL A 61 8.29 -9.59 -33.51
N LYS A 62 8.75 -10.45 -34.40
CA LYS A 62 7.91 -11.02 -35.45
C LYS A 62 6.86 -11.88 -34.76
N GLU A 63 5.62 -11.79 -35.21
CA GLU A 63 4.62 -12.81 -34.92
C GLU A 63 5.22 -14.16 -35.33
N ASP A 64 5.53 -15.01 -34.36
CA ASP A 64 5.71 -16.43 -34.64
C ASP A 64 4.49 -16.86 -35.45
N GLY A 65 4.71 -17.48 -36.61
CA GLY A 65 3.73 -17.67 -37.69
C GLY A 65 2.53 -18.58 -37.37
N ASP A 66 2.08 -18.60 -36.12
CA ASP A 66 0.88 -19.26 -35.63
C ASP A 66 0.12 -18.31 -34.70
N GLY A 67 -0.66 -17.41 -35.28
CA GLY A 67 -1.48 -16.40 -34.59
C GLY A 67 -2.55 -16.97 -33.64
N SER A 68 -2.61 -18.29 -33.47
CA SER A 68 -3.46 -18.97 -32.49
C SER A 68 -2.79 -19.14 -31.11
N ASN A 69 -1.46 -19.28 -31.06
CA ASN A 69 -0.71 -19.49 -29.81
C ASN A 69 -0.49 -18.20 -29.01
N SER A 70 -0.60 -17.03 -29.67
CA SER A 70 -0.46 -15.73 -29.01
C SER A 70 -1.65 -15.42 -28.09
N LEU A 71 -2.87 -15.75 -28.52
CA LEU A 71 -4.08 -15.52 -27.71
C LEU A 71 -4.15 -16.48 -26.52
N GLU A 72 -3.79 -17.75 -26.71
CA GLU A 72 -3.76 -18.74 -25.63
C GLU A 72 -2.73 -18.37 -24.55
N SER A 73 -1.54 -17.92 -24.96
CA SER A 73 -0.51 -17.39 -24.06
C SER A 73 -1.00 -16.16 -23.27
N LEU A 74 -1.71 -15.23 -23.91
CA LEU A 74 -2.30 -14.07 -23.24
C LEU A 74 -3.37 -14.46 -22.22
N VAL A 75 -4.23 -15.42 -22.55
CA VAL A 75 -5.27 -15.93 -21.64
C VAL A 75 -4.62 -16.63 -20.45
N GLN A 76 -3.58 -17.43 -20.69
CA GLN A 76 -2.86 -18.12 -19.62
C GLN A 76 -2.13 -17.14 -18.70
N GLN A 77 -1.52 -16.09 -19.26
CA GLN A 77 -0.95 -14.98 -18.48
C GLN A 77 -2.02 -14.26 -17.65
N MET A 78 -3.21 -14.00 -18.19
CA MET A 78 -4.32 -13.40 -17.44
C MET A 78 -4.77 -14.29 -16.29
N ILE A 79 -4.88 -15.61 -16.50
CA ILE A 79 -5.25 -16.56 -15.44
C ILE A 79 -4.15 -16.62 -14.39
N GLU A 80 -2.87 -16.67 -14.79
CA GLU A 80 -1.74 -16.72 -13.86
C GLU A 80 -1.63 -15.43 -13.04
N GLN A 81 -1.86 -14.26 -13.64
CA GLN A 81 -1.94 -12.99 -12.91
C GLN A 81 -3.06 -12.98 -11.87
N ARG A 82 -4.24 -13.54 -12.20
CA ARG A 82 -5.35 -13.68 -11.26
C ARG A 82 -5.02 -14.65 -10.12
N LYS A 83 -4.40 -15.80 -10.43
CA LYS A 83 -3.93 -16.76 -9.41
C LYS A 83 -2.87 -16.14 -8.50
N LYS A 84 -1.94 -15.35 -9.04
CA LYS A 84 -0.92 -14.63 -8.26
C LYS A 84 -1.54 -13.67 -7.25
N LYS A 85 -2.67 -13.03 -7.57
CA LYS A 85 -3.39 -12.17 -6.61
C LYS A 85 -3.94 -12.97 -5.42
N ILE A 86 -4.53 -14.14 -5.68
CA ILE A 86 -5.06 -15.01 -4.62
C ILE A 86 -3.93 -15.54 -3.74
N MET A 87 -2.88 -16.09 -4.36
CA MET A 87 -1.72 -16.66 -3.65
C MET A 87 -0.90 -15.64 -2.85
N LYS A 88 -1.13 -14.34 -3.07
CA LYS A 88 -0.42 -13.27 -2.37
C LYS A 88 -0.85 -13.17 -0.91
N HIS A 89 -2.13 -13.44 -0.61
CA HIS A 89 -2.62 -13.44 0.75
C HIS A 89 -2.40 -14.82 1.35
N SER A 90 -1.53 -14.91 2.35
CA SER A 90 -1.28 -16.19 3.00
C SER A 90 -2.54 -16.67 3.71
N SER A 91 -3.07 -17.82 3.30
CA SER A 91 -4.19 -18.50 3.94
C SER A 91 -3.83 -19.10 5.32
N THR A 92 -2.60 -18.89 5.79
CA THR A 92 -2.16 -19.35 7.12
C THR A 92 -2.66 -18.40 8.22
N PRO A 93 -3.41 -18.91 9.22
CA PRO A 93 -3.90 -18.09 10.32
C PRO A 93 -2.74 -17.77 11.28
N PHE A 94 -2.37 -16.48 11.33
CA PHE A 94 -1.41 -15.96 12.30
C PHE A 94 -2.12 -15.13 13.37
N GLN A 95 -1.53 -15.06 14.55
CA GLN A 95 -1.90 -14.03 15.52
C GLN A 95 -1.51 -12.67 14.97
N ARG A 96 -2.48 -11.78 14.77
CA ARG A 96 -2.27 -10.42 14.22
C ARG A 96 -2.72 -9.35 15.20
N GLY A 97 -2.06 -8.20 15.19
CA GLY A 97 -2.47 -7.01 15.94
C GLY A 97 -3.55 -6.25 15.18
N ILE A 98 -4.83 -6.45 15.51
CA ILE A 98 -5.95 -5.78 14.81
C ILE A 98 -6.02 -4.29 15.15
N ILE A 99 -5.67 -3.94 16.40
CA ILE A 99 -5.62 -2.55 16.84
C ILE A 99 -4.25 -2.02 16.49
N ARG A 100 -4.19 -1.20 15.44
CA ARG A 100 -2.96 -0.72 14.83
C ARG A 100 -2.86 0.78 14.98
N THR A 101 -1.65 1.26 15.25
CA THR A 101 -1.30 2.67 15.13
C THR A 101 -0.20 2.79 14.08
N LEU A 102 -0.56 3.29 12.90
CA LEU A 102 0.33 3.44 11.75
C LEU A 102 0.74 4.91 11.59
N VAL A 103 2.02 5.21 11.64
CA VAL A 103 2.53 6.53 11.22
C VAL A 103 3.18 6.42 9.85
N VAL A 104 2.62 7.12 8.87
CA VAL A 104 3.18 7.21 7.53
C VAL A 104 4.14 8.40 7.48
N VAL A 105 5.41 8.12 7.24
CA VAL A 105 6.45 9.12 7.03
C VAL A 105 6.66 9.28 5.53
N VAL A 106 6.42 10.49 5.02
CA VAL A 106 6.59 10.83 3.60
C VAL A 106 7.83 11.69 3.40
N ASP A 107 8.61 11.35 2.37
CA ASP A 107 9.69 12.19 1.88
C ASP A 107 9.13 13.45 1.18
N GLY A 108 9.58 14.60 1.65
CA GLY A 108 9.26 15.93 1.13
C GLY A 108 10.50 16.74 0.77
N SER A 109 11.60 16.06 0.44
CA SER A 109 12.85 16.66 -0.02
C SER A 109 12.77 17.14 -1.48
N SER A 110 13.78 17.90 -1.90
CA SER A 110 13.92 18.38 -3.28
C SER A 110 13.91 17.26 -4.33
N ILE A 111 14.39 16.06 -3.99
CA ILE A 111 14.45 14.86 -4.84
C ILE A 111 13.05 14.41 -5.28
N MET A 112 12.03 14.70 -4.47
CA MET A 112 10.65 14.32 -4.74
C MET A 112 10.00 15.15 -5.87
N LEU A 113 10.68 16.19 -6.35
CA LEU A 113 10.29 16.96 -7.54
C LEU A 113 10.71 16.31 -8.87
N GLU A 114 11.53 15.26 -8.83
CA GLU A 114 11.92 14.52 -10.02
C GLU A 114 10.72 13.87 -10.73
N LYS A 115 10.84 13.74 -12.06
CA LYS A 115 9.76 13.29 -12.96
C LYS A 115 9.84 11.81 -13.35
N ASP A 116 10.45 11.01 -12.48
CA ASP A 116 10.55 9.56 -12.62
C ASP A 116 9.16 8.90 -12.60
N LEU A 117 8.33 9.33 -11.63
CA LEU A 117 6.89 9.11 -11.64
C LEU A 117 6.16 10.37 -12.14
N ARG A 118 5.01 10.20 -12.80
CA ARG A 118 4.27 11.30 -13.42
C ARG A 118 3.20 11.87 -12.46
N PRO A 119 3.03 13.20 -12.35
CA PRO A 119 3.86 14.26 -12.95
C PRO A 119 5.20 14.49 -12.22
N THR A 120 5.25 14.23 -10.92
CA THR A 120 6.46 14.16 -10.09
C THR A 120 6.32 13.03 -9.09
N ARG A 121 7.43 12.54 -8.52
CA ARG A 121 7.41 11.53 -7.43
C ARG A 121 6.48 11.93 -6.29
N PHE A 122 6.54 13.18 -5.85
CA PHE A 122 5.69 13.70 -4.78
C PHE A 122 4.20 13.65 -5.12
N ALA A 123 3.81 14.13 -6.29
CA ALA A 123 2.41 14.20 -6.69
C ALA A 123 1.81 12.79 -6.88
N CYS A 124 2.58 11.88 -7.51
CA CYS A 124 2.19 10.48 -7.67
C CYS A 124 2.03 9.80 -6.30
N MET A 125 3.01 9.96 -5.41
CA MET A 125 2.97 9.44 -4.03
C MET A 125 1.73 9.91 -3.28
N LEU A 126 1.41 11.22 -3.29
CA LEU A 126 0.20 11.71 -2.64
C LEU A 126 -1.09 11.20 -3.31
N GLY A 127 -1.05 10.89 -4.60
CA GLY A 127 -2.11 10.20 -5.34
C GLY A 127 -2.41 8.85 -4.72
N ILE A 128 -1.42 7.96 -4.75
CA ILE A 128 -1.53 6.59 -4.27
C ILE A 128 -1.76 6.53 -2.75
N LEU A 129 -1.14 7.44 -1.99
CA LEU A 129 -1.35 7.53 -0.55
C LEU A 129 -2.80 7.87 -0.20
N GLN A 130 -3.47 8.73 -0.97
CA GLN A 130 -4.89 9.05 -0.75
C GLN A 130 -5.77 7.80 -0.92
N ASP A 131 -5.52 7.00 -1.96
CA ASP A 131 -6.23 5.73 -2.18
C ASP A 131 -5.95 4.76 -1.03
N PHE A 132 -4.69 4.66 -0.59
CA PHE A 132 -4.29 3.82 0.54
C PHE A 132 -4.99 4.22 1.83
N VAL A 133 -5.17 5.52 2.13
CA VAL A 133 -5.90 5.95 3.33
C VAL A 133 -7.32 5.40 3.35
N VAL A 134 -8.02 5.47 2.21
CA VAL A 134 -9.40 4.97 2.11
C VAL A 134 -9.43 3.46 2.30
N GLU A 135 -8.59 2.71 1.58
CA GLU A 135 -8.52 1.24 1.67
C GLU A 135 -8.08 0.78 3.06
N PHE A 136 -7.10 1.45 3.66
CA PHE A 136 -6.57 1.13 4.98
C PHE A 136 -7.66 1.20 6.06
N PHE A 137 -8.44 2.28 6.09
CA PHE A 137 -9.53 2.42 7.05
C PHE A 137 -10.77 1.62 6.68
N ASP A 138 -10.93 1.25 5.41
CA ASP A 138 -11.96 0.30 5.01
C ASP A 138 -11.64 -1.06 5.63
N GLN A 139 -10.45 -1.63 5.44
CA GLN A 139 -10.10 -2.95 6.02
C GLN A 139 -9.83 -2.91 7.54
N ASN A 140 -9.31 -1.79 8.04
CA ASN A 140 -8.90 -1.60 9.44
C ASN A 140 -9.66 -0.43 10.10
N PRO A 141 -10.97 -0.53 10.35
CA PRO A 141 -11.75 0.57 10.90
C PRO A 141 -11.26 1.01 12.28
N ILE A 142 -10.78 0.10 13.12
CA ILE A 142 -10.30 0.42 14.48
C ILE A 142 -8.85 0.89 14.54
N ALA A 143 -8.17 0.97 13.39
CA ALA A 143 -6.81 1.48 13.35
C ALA A 143 -6.78 3.00 13.53
N GLN A 144 -5.61 3.50 13.88
CA GLN A 144 -5.31 4.92 13.88
C GLN A 144 -4.15 5.16 12.92
N MET A 145 -4.19 6.30 12.25
CA MET A 145 -3.14 6.69 11.33
C MET A 145 -2.68 8.12 11.62
N GLY A 146 -1.39 8.41 11.42
CA GLY A 146 -0.82 9.76 11.38
C GLY A 146 0.08 9.94 10.16
N ILE A 147 0.30 11.19 9.74
CA ILE A 147 1.17 11.50 8.60
C ILE A 147 2.22 12.53 9.01
N VAL A 148 3.48 12.17 8.81
CA VAL A 148 4.66 13.01 9.07
C VAL A 148 5.39 13.25 7.74
N MET A 149 5.86 14.47 7.51
CA MET A 149 6.63 14.85 6.32
C MET A 149 8.03 15.28 6.71
N MET A 150 9.03 14.77 5.97
CA MET A 150 10.42 15.22 6.08
C MET A 150 10.68 16.33 5.08
N ARG A 151 11.06 17.52 5.56
CA ARG A 151 11.29 18.70 4.69
C ARG A 151 12.27 19.65 5.35
N ASN A 152 13.20 20.23 4.57
CA ASN A 152 14.20 21.19 5.06
C ASN A 152 15.01 20.68 6.27
N GLY A 153 15.39 19.40 6.27
CA GLY A 153 16.14 18.78 7.36
C GLY A 153 15.36 18.57 8.67
N VAL A 154 14.04 18.80 8.67
CA VAL A 154 13.18 18.63 9.85
C VAL A 154 11.98 17.73 9.53
N ALA A 155 11.41 17.12 10.57
CA ALA A 155 10.16 16.38 10.47
C ALA A 155 8.98 17.22 10.97
N GLN A 156 7.88 17.22 10.24
CA GLN A 156 6.68 17.99 10.55
C GLN A 156 5.45 17.10 10.52
N VAL A 157 4.58 17.21 11.52
CA VAL A 157 3.29 16.53 11.53
C VAL A 157 2.38 17.24 10.52
N VAL A 158 1.95 16.51 9.49
CA VAL A 158 0.96 16.99 8.51
C VAL A 158 -0.44 16.66 8.98
N SER A 159 -0.62 15.44 9.48
CA SER A 159 -1.87 14.95 10.02
C SER A 159 -1.62 14.26 11.35
N GLU A 160 -2.28 14.75 12.40
CA GLU A 160 -2.24 14.15 13.72
C GLU A 160 -2.83 12.74 13.72
N VAL A 161 -2.46 11.94 14.72
CA VAL A 161 -2.94 10.56 14.82
C VAL A 161 -4.44 10.55 15.09
N SER A 162 -5.21 10.06 14.11
CA SER A 162 -6.67 9.99 14.19
C SER A 162 -7.20 8.76 13.47
N GLY A 163 -8.39 8.31 13.85
CA GLY A 163 -9.13 7.25 13.18
C GLY A 163 -10.07 7.73 12.06
N SER A 164 -10.01 9.01 11.68
CA SER A 164 -10.90 9.59 10.67
C SER A 164 -10.25 9.62 9.29
N PRO A 165 -10.77 8.89 8.28
CA PRO A 165 -10.19 8.89 6.93
C PRO A 165 -10.23 10.28 6.28
N GLN A 166 -11.35 10.99 6.45
CA GLN A 166 -11.56 12.31 5.83
C GLN A 166 -10.56 13.34 6.34
N HIS A 167 -10.23 13.30 7.64
CA HIS A 167 -9.21 14.16 8.22
C HIS A 167 -7.87 14.04 7.47
N HIS A 168 -7.44 12.81 7.20
CA HIS A 168 -6.20 12.55 6.48
C HIS A 168 -6.29 12.90 4.99
N VAL A 169 -7.40 12.57 4.33
CA VAL A 169 -7.64 12.89 2.92
C VAL A 169 -7.63 14.41 2.68
N ASP A 170 -8.25 15.19 3.55
CA ASP A 170 -8.29 16.65 3.43
C ASP A 170 -6.89 17.26 3.62
N LYS A 171 -6.08 16.73 4.55
CA LYS A 171 -4.68 17.14 4.69
C LYS A 171 -3.84 16.79 3.46
N ILE A 172 -4.02 15.60 2.88
CA ILE A 172 -3.36 15.22 1.63
C ILE A 172 -3.80 16.12 0.47
N ARG A 173 -5.09 16.46 0.40
CA ARG A 173 -5.62 17.39 -0.62
C ARG A 173 -5.00 18.79 -0.45
N ALA A 174 -4.82 19.25 0.78
CA ALA A 174 -4.12 20.50 1.08
C ALA A 174 -2.64 20.45 0.66
N LEU A 175 -1.96 19.30 0.80
CA LEU A 175 -0.60 19.11 0.28
C LEU A 175 -0.55 19.15 -1.25
N LYS A 176 -1.56 18.60 -1.94
CA LYS A 176 -1.67 18.64 -3.41
C LYS A 176 -2.01 20.03 -3.95
N ALA A 177 -2.70 20.86 -3.17
CA ALA A 177 -3.15 22.18 -3.58
C ALA A 177 -1.94 23.11 -3.83
N ARG A 178 -1.61 23.32 -5.11
CA ARG A 178 -0.48 24.14 -5.59
C ARG A 178 -0.56 25.62 -5.20
N GLN A 179 -1.71 26.07 -4.70
CA GLN A 179 -1.99 27.49 -4.48
C GLN A 179 -1.28 28.08 -3.25
N HIS A 180 -0.64 27.26 -2.41
CA HIS A 180 0.25 27.77 -1.36
C HIS A 180 1.57 26.97 -1.32
N ASN A 181 2.66 27.64 -1.70
CA ASN A 181 4.08 27.20 -1.69
C ASN A 181 4.61 26.72 -0.31
N ARG A 182 3.73 26.54 0.69
CA ARG A 182 4.11 26.17 2.05
C ARG A 182 4.64 24.74 2.13
N TYR A 183 4.05 23.82 1.37
CA TYR A 183 4.32 22.39 1.45
C TYR A 183 4.97 21.81 0.18
N GLU A 184 5.50 22.67 -0.70
CA GLU A 184 6.30 22.20 -1.83
C GLU A 184 7.56 21.47 -1.31
N PRO A 185 7.91 20.29 -1.86
CA PRO A 185 9.07 19.52 -1.43
C PRO A 185 10.37 20.32 -1.59
N LYS A 186 11.11 20.52 -0.49
CA LYS A 186 12.31 21.37 -0.44
C LYS A 186 13.30 20.87 0.62
N GLY A 187 14.57 21.20 0.39
CA GLY A 187 15.68 20.81 1.24
C GLY A 187 15.87 19.30 1.31
N ASP A 188 16.49 18.86 2.40
CA ASP A 188 16.91 17.47 2.58
C ASP A 188 15.98 16.72 3.54
N PRO A 189 15.90 15.39 3.46
CA PRO A 189 15.14 14.58 4.41
C PRO A 189 15.95 14.35 5.70
N SER A 190 15.25 14.14 6.82
CA SER A 190 15.86 13.74 8.10
C SER A 190 15.08 12.58 8.71
N LEU A 191 15.67 11.38 8.62
CA LEU A 191 15.12 10.15 9.16
C LEU A 191 15.08 10.15 10.68
N GLN A 192 16.12 10.63 11.35
CA GLN A 192 16.21 10.63 12.80
C GLN A 192 15.05 11.44 13.40
N ASN A 193 14.88 12.70 12.95
CA ASN A 193 13.81 13.57 13.42
C ASN A 193 12.43 12.96 13.14
N ALA A 194 12.24 12.33 11.97
CA ALA A 194 10.99 11.70 11.61
C ALA A 194 10.67 10.47 12.46
N LEU A 195 11.67 9.63 12.75
CA LEU A 195 11.53 8.44 13.58
C LEU A 195 11.28 8.79 15.05
N GLU A 196 11.96 9.81 15.59
CA GLU A 196 11.73 10.29 16.96
C GLU A 196 10.34 10.90 17.12
N LEU A 197 9.91 11.73 16.15
CA LEU A 197 8.55 12.27 16.12
C LEU A 197 7.52 11.16 16.00
N SER A 198 7.72 10.20 15.10
CA SER A 198 6.81 9.06 14.90
C SER A 198 6.72 8.18 16.15
N ARG A 199 7.85 7.91 16.82
CA ARG A 199 7.91 7.22 18.12
C ARG A 199 7.04 7.92 19.16
N SER A 200 7.16 9.25 19.27
CA SER A 200 6.34 10.04 20.21
C SER A 200 4.85 9.97 19.87
N LEU A 201 4.47 10.04 18.59
CA LEU A 201 3.08 9.98 18.13
C LEU A 201 2.46 8.61 18.39
N VAL A 202 3.17 7.54 18.08
CA VAL A 202 2.70 6.17 18.33
C VAL A 202 2.60 5.89 19.83
N GLY A 203 3.54 6.41 20.63
CA GLY A 203 3.49 6.34 22.08
C GLY A 203 2.38 7.17 22.74
N ALA A 204 1.99 8.31 22.13
CA ALA A 204 0.98 9.23 22.64
C ALA A 204 -0.45 8.89 22.20
N ALA A 205 -0.65 8.37 20.98
CA ALA A 205 -1.95 7.91 20.46
C ALA A 205 -2.59 6.83 21.33
N ALA A 206 -1.73 6.17 22.08
CA ALA A 206 -1.94 5.23 23.16
C ALA A 206 -2.65 5.83 24.42
N GLY A 207 -2.97 7.13 24.41
CA GLY A 207 -3.47 8.00 25.50
C GLY A 207 -4.85 7.69 26.10
N GLY A 208 -5.29 6.43 26.09
CA GLY A 208 -6.07 5.91 27.23
C GLY A 208 -5.12 5.69 28.43
N SER A 209 -5.66 5.28 29.59
CA SER A 209 -4.85 4.74 30.72
C SER A 209 -3.60 4.00 30.22
N ALA A 210 -2.43 4.20 30.85
CA ALA A 210 -1.14 3.61 30.45
C ALA A 210 -1.20 2.11 30.08
N ALA A 211 -2.22 1.40 30.56
CA ALA A 211 -2.53 0.02 30.19
C ALA A 211 -3.02 -0.17 28.73
N SER A 212 -3.65 0.80 28.06
CA SER A 212 -4.10 0.70 26.66
C SER A 212 -2.97 0.91 25.67
N ALA A 213 -1.93 1.63 26.10
CA ALA A 213 -0.80 2.04 25.28
C ALA A 213 0.16 0.91 24.90
N ALA A 214 0.25 -0.10 25.76
CA ALA A 214 1.10 -1.26 25.58
C ALA A 214 0.47 -2.33 24.67
N LYS A 215 -0.73 -2.09 24.12
CA LYS A 215 -1.62 -3.15 23.61
C LYS A 215 -1.97 -3.04 22.12
N SER A 216 -1.62 -1.93 21.46
CA SER A 216 -1.75 -1.78 20.01
C SER A 216 -0.45 -2.12 19.29
N SER A 217 -0.53 -2.59 18.05
CA SER A 217 0.66 -2.69 17.21
C SER A 217 1.12 -1.29 16.82
N LYS A 218 2.43 -1.09 16.95
CA LYS A 218 3.11 0.18 16.70
C LYS A 218 3.86 0.07 15.39
N GLU A 219 3.42 0.82 14.39
CA GLU A 219 3.89 0.64 13.01
C GLU A 219 4.30 1.99 12.42
N ILE A 220 5.45 2.01 11.75
CA ILE A 220 5.93 3.14 10.96
C ILE A 220 6.10 2.67 9.52
N LEU A 221 5.44 3.36 8.59
CA LEU A 221 5.63 3.17 7.16
C LEU A 221 6.42 4.35 6.60
N LEU A 222 7.64 4.10 6.17
CA LEU A 222 8.54 5.10 5.60
C LEU A 222 8.53 5.01 4.07
N ILE A 223 8.05 6.07 3.41
CA ILE A 223 8.14 6.23 1.95
C ILE A 223 9.32 7.15 1.67
N PHE A 224 10.43 6.58 1.20
CA PHE A 224 11.72 7.24 1.08
C PHE A 224 12.14 7.39 -0.39
N GLY A 225 12.25 8.62 -0.86
CA GLY A 225 12.64 8.92 -2.24
C GLY A 225 14.13 9.21 -2.38
N ALA A 226 14.71 9.88 -1.38
CA ALA A 226 16.12 10.20 -1.36
C ALA A 226 17.01 8.96 -1.20
N LEU A 227 18.29 9.11 -1.58
CA LEU A 227 19.33 8.10 -1.36
C LEU A 227 20.25 8.44 -0.17
N PHE A 228 20.00 9.58 0.48
CA PHE A 228 20.73 10.07 1.63
C PHE A 228 19.77 10.70 2.65
N THR A 229 20.23 10.85 3.88
CA THR A 229 19.52 11.51 4.97
C THR A 229 20.45 12.52 5.64
N SER A 230 19.91 13.63 6.13
CA SER A 230 20.64 14.67 6.86
C SER A 230 20.15 14.69 8.30
N ASP A 231 20.81 13.93 9.16
CA ASP A 231 20.42 13.74 10.56
C ASP A 231 21.37 14.46 11.53
N PRO A 232 20.85 15.03 12.64
CA PRO A 232 21.65 15.81 13.59
C PRO A 232 22.58 14.94 14.45
N GLY A 233 22.27 13.66 14.64
CA GLY A 233 23.00 12.75 15.52
C GLY A 233 23.14 11.33 14.96
N ASP A 234 23.49 10.40 15.86
CA ASP A 234 23.65 8.99 15.53
C ASP A 234 22.30 8.26 15.48
N ILE A 235 21.84 7.98 14.27
CA ILE A 235 20.57 7.28 14.01
C ILE A 235 20.53 5.87 14.61
N HIS A 236 21.67 5.20 14.84
CA HIS A 236 21.68 3.85 15.40
C HIS A 236 21.14 3.78 16.83
N LYS A 237 21.24 4.89 17.59
CA LYS A 237 20.60 5.03 18.90
C LYS A 237 19.08 5.05 18.77
N THR A 238 18.57 5.84 17.83
CA THR A 238 17.13 5.90 17.53
C THR A 238 16.61 4.53 17.07
N ILE A 239 17.36 3.80 16.25
CA ILE A 239 17.01 2.43 15.84
C ILE A 239 16.90 1.49 17.05
N SER A 240 17.88 1.58 17.96
CA SER A 240 17.90 0.76 19.17
C SER A 240 16.72 1.10 20.10
N ASP A 241 16.34 2.37 20.17
CA ASP A 241 15.16 2.83 20.90
C ASP A 241 13.85 2.31 20.30
N LEU A 242 13.71 2.34 18.96
CA LEU A 242 12.54 1.78 18.27
C LEU A 242 12.38 0.28 18.52
N ALA A 243 13.49 -0.46 18.45
CA ALA A 243 13.52 -1.89 18.73
C ALA A 243 13.13 -2.18 20.19
N ARG A 244 13.69 -1.43 21.15
CA ARG A 244 13.34 -1.55 22.57
C ARG A 244 11.86 -1.32 22.83
N GLU A 245 11.23 -0.40 22.11
CA GLU A 245 9.80 -0.08 22.25
C GLU A 245 8.87 -0.95 21.39
N GLN A 246 9.41 -1.96 20.70
CA GLN A 246 8.69 -2.88 19.82
C GLN A 246 7.93 -2.15 18.69
N ILE A 247 8.54 -1.11 18.12
CA ILE A 247 7.98 -0.37 17.00
C ILE A 247 8.47 -1.00 15.70
N LYS A 248 7.55 -1.50 14.89
CA LYS A 248 7.86 -2.12 13.59
C LYS A 248 7.97 -1.07 12.52
N VAL A 249 9.02 -1.15 11.69
CA VAL A 249 9.23 -0.21 10.58
C VAL A 249 9.21 -0.97 9.25
N LYS A 250 8.42 -0.47 8.30
CA LYS A 250 8.41 -0.92 6.90
C LYS A 250 8.87 0.25 6.02
N VAL A 251 9.73 -0.02 5.03
CA VAL A 251 10.30 0.99 4.14
C VAL A 251 9.92 0.69 2.70
N ILE A 252 9.48 1.72 1.99
CA ILE A 252 9.29 1.71 0.54
C ILE A 252 10.26 2.73 -0.05
N GLY A 253 11.30 2.23 -0.74
CA GLY A 253 12.28 3.05 -1.44
C GLY A 253 11.82 3.37 -2.85
N LEU A 254 11.85 4.64 -3.27
CA LEU A 254 11.41 5.02 -4.62
C LEU A 254 12.47 4.80 -5.71
N SER A 255 13.74 4.63 -5.36
CA SER A 255 14.82 4.52 -6.37
C SER A 255 15.73 3.34 -6.11
N ALA A 256 16.33 3.25 -4.92
CA ALA A 256 17.24 2.17 -4.58
C ALA A 256 17.14 1.78 -3.11
N GLN A 257 17.85 0.71 -2.74
CA GLN A 257 18.01 0.32 -1.35
C GLN A 257 19.10 1.15 -0.67
N VAL A 258 18.80 1.63 0.53
CA VAL A 258 19.74 2.38 1.39
C VAL A 258 20.10 1.51 2.58
N ALA A 259 21.41 1.35 2.85
CA ALA A 259 21.92 0.45 3.89
C ALA A 259 21.35 0.76 5.29
N ILE A 260 21.20 2.04 5.65
CA ILE A 260 20.58 2.44 6.92
C ILE A 260 19.11 2.02 7.00
N CYS A 261 18.36 2.11 5.90
CA CYS A 261 16.97 1.64 5.85
C CYS A 261 16.87 0.12 6.00
N GLN A 262 17.81 -0.64 5.43
CA GLN A 262 17.90 -2.10 5.65
C GLN A 262 18.16 -2.41 7.13
N GLU A 263 19.08 -1.69 7.77
CA GLU A 263 19.40 -1.86 9.20
C GLU A 263 18.19 -1.52 10.09
N ILE A 264 17.47 -0.43 9.81
CA ILE A 264 16.23 -0.05 10.51
C ILE A 264 15.24 -1.21 10.46
N VAL A 265 14.96 -1.73 9.27
CA VAL A 265 14.01 -2.82 9.05
C VAL A 265 14.46 -4.11 9.74
N ALA A 266 15.75 -4.45 9.63
CA ALA A 266 16.31 -5.66 10.24
C ALA A 266 16.14 -5.64 11.77
N ARG A 267 16.53 -4.54 12.42
CA ARG A 267 16.49 -4.43 13.89
C ARG A 267 15.09 -4.31 14.48
N THR A 268 14.15 -3.69 13.75
CA THR A 268 12.80 -3.44 14.26
C THR A 268 11.84 -4.62 14.07
N ASN A 269 12.09 -5.49 13.08
CA ASN A 269 11.22 -6.63 12.80
C ASN A 269 11.79 -7.98 13.27
N PHE A 270 13.12 -8.13 13.41
CA PHE A 270 13.77 -9.41 13.71
C PHE A 270 14.58 -9.39 15.02
N LEU A 271 13.94 -8.99 16.13
CA LEU A 271 14.57 -8.77 17.44
C LEU A 271 15.41 -9.93 18.01
N SER A 272 15.07 -11.19 17.70
CA SER A 272 15.71 -12.37 18.30
C SER A 272 16.73 -13.10 17.41
N SER A 273 16.95 -12.68 16.16
CA SER A 273 17.82 -13.42 15.24
C SER A 273 18.93 -12.54 14.70
N ALA A 274 19.94 -12.29 15.54
CA ALA A 274 21.13 -11.51 15.19
C ALA A 274 21.96 -12.12 14.04
N ASN A 275 21.69 -13.37 13.64
CA ASN A 275 22.45 -14.11 12.63
C ASN A 275 21.65 -14.51 11.38
N MET A 276 20.40 -14.07 11.22
CA MET A 276 19.62 -14.42 10.03
C MET A 276 19.85 -13.42 8.90
N ARG A 277 20.89 -13.69 8.09
CA ARG A 277 20.94 -13.19 6.71
C ARG A 277 19.91 -13.95 5.89
N THR A 278 18.69 -13.43 5.80
CA THR A 278 17.75 -13.86 4.78
C THR A 278 17.20 -12.64 4.07
N ASP A 279 17.87 -12.27 2.97
CA ASP A 279 17.41 -11.23 2.03
C ASP A 279 15.92 -11.40 1.68
N ALA A 280 15.44 -12.64 1.64
CA ALA A 280 14.04 -12.97 1.36
C ALA A 280 13.04 -12.49 2.44
N SER A 281 13.38 -12.55 3.74
CA SER A 281 12.49 -12.06 4.80
C SER A 281 12.53 -10.54 4.93
N LEU A 282 13.68 -9.93 4.61
CA LEU A 282 13.84 -8.48 4.60
C LEU A 282 13.05 -7.83 3.45
N ALA A 283 12.92 -8.54 2.31
CA ALA A 283 12.13 -8.08 1.17
C ALA A 283 10.64 -7.83 1.49
N GLN A 284 10.07 -8.48 2.52
CA GLN A 284 8.71 -8.23 2.97
C GLN A 284 8.54 -6.84 3.60
N PHE A 285 9.59 -6.32 4.25
CA PHE A 285 9.57 -5.08 5.00
C PHE A 285 10.37 -3.95 4.34
N TYR A 286 11.16 -4.24 3.31
CA TYR A 286 11.81 -3.25 2.47
C TYR A 286 11.55 -3.56 0.99
N GLY A 287 10.58 -2.86 0.40
CA GLY A 287 10.31 -2.88 -1.04
C GLY A 287 10.97 -1.70 -1.76
N VAL A 288 11.48 -1.93 -2.97
CA VAL A 288 11.89 -0.87 -3.91
C VAL A 288 10.94 -0.84 -5.07
N ILE A 289 10.42 0.34 -5.41
CA ILE A 289 9.47 0.48 -6.50
C ILE A 289 10.16 0.24 -7.86
N MET A 290 9.40 -0.28 -8.82
CA MET A 290 9.85 -0.42 -10.20
C MET A 290 9.06 0.48 -11.14
N ASN A 291 7.78 0.65 -10.85
CA ASN A 291 6.85 1.50 -11.58
C ASN A 291 5.71 1.92 -10.63
N GLU A 292 4.78 2.74 -11.13
CA GLU A 292 3.63 3.21 -10.38
C GLU A 292 2.73 2.08 -9.86
N ALA A 293 2.52 1.03 -10.66
CA ALA A 293 1.70 -0.11 -10.28
C ALA A 293 2.31 -0.91 -9.13
N HIS A 294 3.63 -1.17 -9.19
CA HIS A 294 4.38 -1.85 -8.15
C HIS A 294 4.41 -1.00 -6.86
N PHE A 295 4.50 0.33 -6.98
CA PHE A 295 4.40 1.20 -5.82
C PHE A 295 3.03 1.09 -5.15
N LYS A 296 1.94 1.15 -5.93
CA LYS A 296 0.58 0.93 -5.41
C LYS A 296 0.47 -0.44 -4.74
N GLU A 297 1.04 -1.48 -5.35
CA GLU A 297 1.03 -2.82 -4.82
C GLU A 297 1.75 -2.94 -3.46
N LEU A 298 2.96 -2.38 -3.33
CA LEU A 298 3.71 -2.37 -2.07
C LEU A 298 3.00 -1.57 -0.96
N LEU A 299 2.31 -0.49 -1.35
CA LEU A 299 1.55 0.32 -0.41
C LEU A 299 0.30 -0.42 0.08
N MET A 300 -0.44 -1.06 -0.84
CA MET A 300 -1.64 -1.84 -0.48
C MET A 300 -1.30 -3.09 0.33
N ASP A 301 -0.12 -3.66 0.16
CA ASP A 301 0.38 -4.75 1.02
C ASP A 301 0.53 -4.32 2.50
N CYS A 302 0.62 -3.01 2.79
CA CYS A 302 0.64 -2.49 4.15
C CYS A 302 -0.75 -2.44 4.81
N VAL A 303 -1.83 -2.64 4.05
CA VAL A 303 -3.21 -2.66 4.56
C VAL A 303 -3.43 -3.89 5.44
N GLU A 304 -2.81 -5.02 5.13
CA GLU A 304 -2.94 -6.24 5.93
C GLU A 304 -2.19 -6.09 7.29
N PRO A 305 -2.83 -6.40 8.43
CA PRO A 305 -2.17 -6.34 9.74
C PRO A 305 -0.97 -7.27 9.84
N LEU A 306 0.16 -6.79 10.36
CA LEU A 306 1.35 -7.61 10.55
C LEU A 306 1.12 -8.72 11.58
N ALA A 307 1.72 -9.90 11.32
CA ALA A 307 1.76 -10.98 12.30
C ALA A 307 2.56 -10.57 13.55
N VAL A 308 2.10 -10.99 14.73
CA VAL A 308 2.80 -10.77 15.99
C VAL A 308 4.00 -11.70 16.06
N THR A 309 5.18 -11.12 16.21
CA THR A 309 6.44 -11.85 16.39
C THR A 309 6.54 -12.26 17.85
N ARG A 310 6.50 -13.56 18.14
CA ARG A 310 6.80 -14.04 19.49
C ARG A 310 8.32 -14.07 19.67
N PRO A 311 8.87 -13.52 20.76
CA PRO A 311 10.27 -13.74 21.09
C PRO A 311 10.47 -15.25 21.27
N SER A 312 11.36 -15.84 20.49
CA SER A 312 11.71 -17.25 20.65
C SER A 312 12.40 -17.42 22.00
N HIS A 313 11.73 -18.06 22.96
CA HIS A 313 12.40 -18.61 24.13
C HIS A 313 13.43 -19.62 23.63
N ASP A 314 14.70 -19.23 23.71
CA ASP A 314 15.81 -20.07 23.31
C ASP A 314 15.82 -21.32 24.21
N LYS A 315 15.62 -22.50 23.61
CA LYS A 315 15.74 -23.78 24.31
C LYS A 315 17.21 -24.01 24.62
N THR A 316 17.69 -23.46 25.72
CA THR A 316 18.96 -23.88 26.33
C THR A 316 18.66 -24.58 27.64
N ASP A 317 19.06 -25.85 27.68
CA ASP A 317 19.12 -26.79 28.78
C ASP A 317 19.00 -26.20 30.19
N LYS A 318 17.96 -26.61 30.93
CA LYS A 318 18.12 -27.47 32.12
C LYS A 318 16.77 -27.94 32.66
N THR A 319 16.76 -29.22 32.98
CA THR A 319 15.80 -29.97 33.76
C THR A 319 15.47 -29.27 35.08
N ASP A 320 14.24 -28.81 35.25
CA ASP A 320 13.50 -28.86 36.52
C ASP A 320 12.01 -28.79 36.20
N GLU A 321 11.43 -29.97 36.01
CA GLU A 321 9.98 -30.15 35.95
C GLU A 321 9.44 -29.96 37.38
N THR A 322 8.94 -28.76 37.72
CA THR A 322 7.86 -28.48 38.72
C THR A 322 7.92 -27.05 39.30
N ALA A 323 7.80 -26.03 38.46
CA ALA A 323 7.27 -24.70 38.80
C ALA A 323 7.16 -23.91 37.47
N ASP A 324 6.27 -22.93 37.40
CA ASP A 324 6.19 -21.93 36.32
C ASP A 324 5.34 -22.30 35.07
N VAL A 325 4.05 -22.56 35.31
CA VAL A 325 2.98 -22.51 34.28
C VAL A 325 2.35 -21.09 34.19
N GLU A 326 2.85 -20.09 34.94
CA GLU A 326 2.13 -18.82 35.16
C GLU A 326 2.58 -17.60 34.33
N SER A 327 3.48 -17.74 33.35
CA SER A 327 3.81 -16.62 32.45
C SER A 327 3.62 -16.97 30.97
N MET A 328 2.43 -17.44 30.61
CA MET A 328 1.94 -17.21 29.25
C MET A 328 1.78 -15.70 29.10
N ASP A 329 2.60 -15.10 28.23
CA ASP A 329 2.57 -13.68 27.87
C ASP A 329 1.10 -13.25 27.63
N ALA A 330 0.49 -12.62 28.64
CA ALA A 330 -0.96 -12.51 28.72
C ALA A 330 -1.45 -11.60 27.58
N VAL A 331 -2.27 -12.13 26.68
CA VAL A 331 -2.81 -11.34 25.57
C VAL A 331 -3.57 -10.14 26.16
N PRO A 332 -3.18 -8.92 25.81
CA PRO A 332 -3.67 -7.75 26.48
C PRO A 332 -5.17 -7.53 26.25
N LEU A 333 -6.00 -7.64 27.29
CA LEU A 333 -7.43 -7.35 27.19
C LEU A 333 -7.68 -5.84 27.19
N ILE A 334 -8.47 -5.35 26.23
CA ILE A 334 -8.85 -3.93 26.12
C ILE A 334 -10.35 -3.80 26.38
N ARG A 335 -10.72 -2.84 27.22
CA ARG A 335 -12.12 -2.48 27.45
C ARG A 335 -12.60 -1.57 26.33
N MET A 336 -13.69 -1.97 25.66
CA MET A 336 -14.34 -1.21 24.59
C MET A 336 -15.79 -0.91 24.96
N GLY A 337 -16.35 0.15 24.38
CA GLY A 337 -17.75 0.54 24.55
C GLY A 337 -18.52 0.44 23.24
N PHE A 338 -19.69 -0.19 23.28
CA PHE A 338 -20.66 -0.18 22.18
C PHE A 338 -21.68 0.92 22.44
N PRO A 339 -21.61 2.06 21.73
CA PRO A 339 -22.50 3.18 21.98
C PRO A 339 -23.86 2.98 21.31
N SER A 340 -24.90 3.54 21.91
CA SER A 340 -26.23 3.57 21.29
C SER A 340 -26.31 4.70 20.27
N ARG A 341 -26.85 4.42 19.09
CA ARG A 341 -27.18 5.45 18.11
C ARG A 341 -28.27 6.36 18.69
N TYR A 342 -28.00 7.65 18.67
CA TYR A 342 -28.96 8.69 18.96
C TYR A 342 -29.40 9.31 17.64
N SER A 343 -30.69 9.32 17.40
CA SER A 343 -31.33 10.15 16.37
C SER A 343 -32.08 11.23 17.13
N GLY A 344 -31.90 12.50 16.78
CA GLY A 344 -32.75 13.58 17.30
C GLY A 344 -34.21 13.19 17.12
N SER A 345 -34.96 13.08 18.22
CA SER A 345 -36.35 12.67 18.20
C SER A 345 -37.22 13.80 17.65
N LEU A 346 -37.50 13.79 16.35
CA LEU A 346 -38.69 14.43 15.77
C LEU A 346 -39.90 13.53 16.05
N THR A 347 -40.34 13.45 17.30
CA THR A 347 -41.63 12.84 17.64
C THR A 347 -42.74 13.83 17.32
N SER A 348 -43.26 13.76 16.11
CA SER A 348 -44.51 14.38 15.67
C SER A 348 -45.73 13.63 16.21
N SER A 349 -45.80 13.43 17.52
CA SER A 349 -47.04 13.02 18.19
C SER A 349 -47.08 13.51 19.64
N SER A 350 -47.96 14.48 19.86
CA SER A 350 -48.45 14.99 21.16
C SER A 350 -47.48 15.76 22.06
N ALA A 351 -47.60 17.09 21.95
CA ALA A 351 -47.91 17.97 23.07
C ALA A 351 -47.02 17.92 24.32
N THR A 352 -45.72 18.10 24.15
CA THR A 352 -44.93 19.06 24.94
C THR A 352 -43.79 19.51 24.05
N LEU A 353 -43.67 20.82 23.79
CA LEU A 353 -42.50 21.41 23.15
C LEU A 353 -41.26 21.06 23.99
N ALA A 354 -40.61 19.94 23.69
CA ALA A 354 -39.23 19.74 24.08
C ALA A 354 -38.45 20.79 23.28
N ALA A 355 -38.21 21.94 23.91
CA ALA A 355 -37.37 22.98 23.34
C ALA A 355 -36.15 22.31 22.72
N ASN A 356 -35.85 22.65 21.46
CA ASN A 356 -34.63 22.26 20.77
C ASN A 356 -33.43 22.80 21.56
N PHE A 357 -33.08 22.15 22.67
CA PHE A 357 -31.88 22.45 23.40
C PHE A 357 -30.72 22.10 22.46
N PRO A 358 -29.82 23.05 22.19
CA PRO A 358 -28.62 22.74 21.43
C PRO A 358 -27.86 21.64 22.17
N GLN A 359 -27.76 20.47 21.54
CA GLN A 359 -27.09 19.32 22.13
C GLN A 359 -25.64 19.32 21.67
N VAL A 360 -24.73 19.61 22.61
CA VAL A 360 -23.30 19.74 22.34
C VAL A 360 -22.67 18.38 22.07
N CYS A 361 -21.88 18.30 20.99
CA CYS A 361 -21.02 17.16 20.70
C CYS A 361 -19.71 17.30 21.48
N ALA A 362 -19.31 16.26 22.22
CA ALA A 362 -18.07 16.30 23.00
C ALA A 362 -16.81 16.30 22.13
N CYS A 363 -16.91 15.91 20.84
CA CYS A 363 -15.82 15.99 19.88
C CYS A 363 -15.50 17.44 19.46
N HIS A 364 -16.49 18.33 19.54
CA HIS A 364 -16.39 19.70 19.06
C HIS A 364 -17.04 20.67 20.06
N PRO A 365 -16.44 20.83 21.25
CA PRO A 365 -17.02 21.67 22.29
C PRO A 365 -17.07 23.16 21.91
N THR A 366 -16.31 23.60 20.91
CA THR A 366 -16.04 25.02 20.60
C THR A 366 -16.35 25.45 19.17
N LEU A 367 -17.01 24.61 18.34
CA LEU A 367 -17.19 24.92 16.90
C LEU A 367 -17.97 26.21 16.60
N GLU A 368 -18.59 26.85 17.60
CA GLU A 368 -19.26 28.15 17.47
C GLU A 368 -18.66 29.27 18.33
N SER A 369 -17.69 29.01 19.21
CA SER A 369 -17.30 30.00 20.24
C SER A 369 -16.13 30.91 19.86
N THR A 370 -15.27 30.52 18.89
CA THR A 370 -14.03 31.27 18.62
C THR A 370 -14.05 32.09 17.33
N GLU A 371 -14.93 31.79 16.36
CA GLU A 371 -15.00 32.53 15.10
C GLU A 371 -16.30 33.32 14.89
N ALA A 372 -17.39 32.98 15.58
CA ALA A 372 -18.65 33.71 15.48
C ALA A 372 -18.85 34.61 16.71
N LYS A 373 -18.64 35.92 16.54
CA LYS A 373 -19.17 36.95 17.46
C LYS A 373 -20.67 37.21 17.24
N ASP A 374 -21.38 36.27 16.62
CA ASP A 374 -22.80 36.41 16.35
C ASP A 374 -23.62 35.71 17.44
N PRO A 375 -24.69 36.35 17.95
CA PRO A 375 -25.58 35.69 18.89
C PRO A 375 -26.19 34.45 18.23
N VAL A 376 -26.17 33.32 18.94
CA VAL A 376 -26.82 32.07 18.54
C VAL A 376 -28.30 32.37 18.27
N THR A 377 -28.62 32.55 16.99
CA THR A 377 -29.98 32.86 16.57
C THR A 377 -30.67 31.53 16.35
N VAL A 378 -31.57 31.15 17.27
CA VAL A 378 -32.40 29.95 17.15
C VAL A 378 -33.37 30.16 15.97
N GLN A 379 -32.94 29.85 14.76
CA GLN A 379 -33.78 29.94 13.57
C GLN A 379 -34.62 28.68 13.42
N THR A 380 -35.93 28.84 13.56
CA THR A 380 -36.89 27.74 13.56
C THR A 380 -37.36 27.28 12.19
N ASN A 381 -36.89 27.83 11.05
CA ASN A 381 -37.21 27.34 9.69
C ASN A 381 -36.51 28.22 8.61
N ALA A 382 -35.29 27.87 8.17
CA ALA A 382 -34.71 28.33 6.89
C ALA A 382 -33.50 27.47 6.50
N PRO A 383 -33.23 27.24 5.19
CA PRO A 383 -32.08 26.43 4.74
C PRO A 383 -30.82 27.29 4.71
N GLY A 384 -30.14 27.40 5.84
CA GLY A 384 -28.77 27.91 5.93
C GLY A 384 -27.73 26.82 5.57
N PRO A 385 -26.44 27.19 5.37
CA PRO A 385 -25.37 26.21 5.15
C PRO A 385 -25.34 25.22 6.32
N PRO A 386 -25.00 23.93 6.08
CA PRO A 386 -25.21 22.85 7.04
C PRO A 386 -24.38 23.11 8.30
N SER A 387 -25.04 23.60 9.35
CA SER A 387 -24.46 23.70 10.67
C SER A 387 -24.11 22.27 11.11
N ALA A 388 -22.87 22.06 11.56
CA ALA A 388 -22.26 20.76 11.85
C ALA A 388 -22.82 20.05 13.10
N ILE A 389 -24.11 20.22 13.41
CA ILE A 389 -24.83 19.38 14.34
C ILE A 389 -25.32 18.19 13.53
N SER A 390 -24.57 17.08 13.56
CA SER A 390 -25.09 15.86 12.96
C SER A 390 -26.35 15.44 13.72
N GLU A 391 -27.50 15.42 13.03
CA GLU A 391 -28.79 14.94 13.58
C GLU A 391 -28.69 13.51 14.14
N VAL A 392 -27.67 12.78 13.68
CA VAL A 392 -27.29 11.44 14.10
C VAL A 392 -25.97 11.52 14.86
N GLY A 393 -25.95 11.00 16.09
CA GLY A 393 -24.74 10.87 16.90
C GLY A 393 -24.75 9.58 17.72
N TYR A 394 -23.72 9.38 18.54
CA TYR A 394 -23.60 8.19 19.37
C TYR A 394 -23.38 8.56 20.83
N ILE A 395 -23.97 7.79 21.75
CA ILE A 395 -23.87 8.03 23.20
C ILE A 395 -22.90 7.03 23.81
N CYS A 396 -21.86 7.55 24.47
CA CYS A 396 -20.89 6.74 25.20
C CYS A 396 -21.59 5.94 26.33
N PRO A 397 -21.40 4.62 26.45
CA PRO A 397 -22.04 3.84 27.50
C PRO A 397 -21.50 4.13 28.92
N GLN A 398 -20.29 4.71 29.04
CA GLN A 398 -19.65 4.96 30.33
C GLN A 398 -19.95 6.36 30.88
N CYS A 399 -19.72 7.42 30.10
CA CYS A 399 -19.91 8.81 30.56
C CYS A 399 -21.14 9.50 29.96
N ARG A 400 -21.88 8.81 29.06
CA ARG A 400 -23.05 9.37 28.35
C ARG A 400 -22.76 10.60 27.49
N SER A 401 -21.48 10.90 27.23
CA SER A 401 -21.10 11.97 26.30
C SER A 401 -21.51 11.59 24.88
N ARG A 402 -21.81 12.62 24.07
CA ARG A 402 -22.15 12.46 22.65
C ARG A 402 -20.91 12.59 21.78
N VAL A 403 -20.79 11.71 20.80
CA VAL A 403 -19.75 11.75 19.78
C VAL A 403 -20.38 11.69 18.38
N CYS A 404 -19.78 12.40 17.42
CA CYS A 404 -20.29 12.55 16.06
C CYS A 404 -20.02 11.33 15.17
N SER A 405 -18.86 10.70 15.33
CA SER A 405 -18.41 9.60 14.49
C SER A 405 -17.83 8.45 15.31
N LEU A 406 -17.86 7.26 14.70
CA LEU A 406 -17.23 6.05 15.20
C LEU A 406 -16.40 5.45 14.06
N PRO A 407 -15.33 4.71 14.37
CA PRO A 407 -14.80 4.46 15.71
C PRO A 407 -13.99 5.64 16.25
N THR A 408 -14.04 5.88 17.56
CA THR A 408 -13.28 6.97 18.20
C THR A 408 -13.01 6.69 19.67
N VAL A 409 -11.98 7.33 20.23
CA VAL A 409 -11.76 7.34 21.69
C VAL A 409 -12.65 8.42 22.29
N CYS A 410 -13.45 8.07 23.30
CA CYS A 410 -14.32 9.02 23.96
C CYS A 410 -13.50 10.15 24.62
N PRO A 411 -13.71 11.43 24.26
CA PRO A 411 -12.88 12.54 24.76
C PRO A 411 -13.08 12.82 26.27
N VAL A 412 -14.17 12.31 26.86
CA VAL A 412 -14.49 12.55 28.28
C VAL A 412 -13.93 11.44 29.19
N CYS A 413 -14.06 10.17 28.78
CA CYS A 413 -13.70 9.04 29.64
C CYS A 413 -12.58 8.14 29.09
N GLY A 414 -12.06 8.43 27.90
CA GLY A 414 -10.98 7.66 27.28
C GLY A 414 -11.36 6.23 26.82
N LEU A 415 -12.64 5.85 26.91
CA LEU A 415 -13.12 4.55 26.43
C LEU A 415 -13.17 4.51 24.89
N MET A 416 -12.60 3.48 24.28
CA MET A 416 -12.70 3.26 22.84
C MET A 416 -14.14 2.88 22.46
N LEU A 417 -14.76 3.67 21.59
CA LEU A 417 -16.14 3.49 21.13
C LEU A 417 -16.15 2.91 19.73
N ILE A 418 -16.80 1.76 19.58
CA ILE A 418 -16.86 0.99 18.33
C ILE A 418 -18.24 0.37 18.12
N LEU A 419 -18.54 0.01 16.86
CA LEU A 419 -19.69 -0.83 16.53
C LEU A 419 -19.21 -2.26 16.28
N SER A 420 -20.12 -3.23 16.44
CA SER A 420 -19.87 -4.64 16.10
C SER A 420 -19.48 -4.81 14.62
N THR A 421 -20.02 -3.99 13.73
CA THR A 421 -19.69 -3.97 12.30
C THR A 421 -18.24 -3.60 12.02
N HIS A 422 -17.60 -2.78 12.86
CA HIS A 422 -16.20 -2.43 12.71
C HIS A 422 -15.29 -3.62 13.04
N LEU A 423 -15.62 -4.39 14.08
CA LEU A 423 -14.86 -5.60 14.42
C LEU A 423 -15.06 -6.70 13.39
N ALA A 424 -16.30 -6.89 12.94
CA ALA A 424 -16.64 -7.91 11.94
C ALA A 424 -15.86 -7.68 10.64
N ARG A 425 -15.64 -6.42 10.27
CA ARG A 425 -14.90 -6.09 9.05
C ARG A 425 -13.44 -6.54 9.10
N SER A 426 -12.76 -6.44 10.23
CA SER A 426 -11.37 -6.90 10.36
C SER A 426 -11.22 -8.41 10.63
N TYR A 427 -12.33 -9.15 10.75
CA TYR A 427 -12.32 -10.57 11.10
C TYR A 427 -11.66 -11.46 10.03
N HIS A 428 -11.78 -11.07 8.76
CA HIS A 428 -11.20 -11.82 7.63
C HIS A 428 -9.66 -11.91 7.70
N HIS A 429 -8.99 -10.98 8.40
CA HIS A 429 -7.54 -11.08 8.67
C HIS A 429 -7.18 -12.15 9.71
N LEU A 430 -8.09 -12.49 10.62
CA LEU A 430 -7.87 -13.49 11.67
C LEU A 430 -8.14 -14.91 11.17
N VAL A 431 -9.18 -15.06 10.36
CA VAL A 431 -9.61 -16.34 9.80
C VAL A 431 -9.67 -16.18 8.29
N PRO A 432 -8.50 -16.19 7.61
CA PRO A 432 -8.46 -16.11 6.16
C PRO A 432 -9.15 -17.34 5.56
N LEU A 433 -9.75 -17.16 4.38
CA LEU A 433 -10.30 -18.26 3.62
C LEU A 433 -9.16 -19.13 3.08
N VAL A 434 -9.36 -20.45 3.11
CA VAL A 434 -8.40 -21.40 2.51
C VAL A 434 -8.57 -21.39 1.00
N ASP A 435 -7.45 -21.29 0.30
CA ASP A 435 -7.38 -21.28 -1.16
C ASP A 435 -8.11 -22.48 -1.77
N PHE A 436 -8.84 -22.24 -2.84
CA PHE A 436 -9.53 -23.32 -3.57
C PHE A 436 -8.53 -24.12 -4.40
N THR A 437 -8.68 -25.45 -4.39
CA THR A 437 -7.79 -26.35 -5.11
C THR A 437 -8.22 -26.47 -6.57
N ASP A 438 -7.28 -26.34 -7.50
CA ASP A 438 -7.53 -26.59 -8.94
C ASP A 438 -7.90 -28.06 -9.17
N VAL A 439 -9.03 -28.30 -9.84
CA VAL A 439 -9.48 -29.66 -10.16
C VAL A 439 -8.75 -30.12 -11.43
N PRO A 440 -8.04 -31.25 -11.43
CA PRO A 440 -7.34 -31.71 -12.62
C PRO A 440 -8.33 -32.08 -13.74
N VAL A 441 -7.84 -32.09 -14.98
CA VAL A 441 -8.64 -32.46 -16.14
C VAL A 441 -9.08 -33.92 -16.02
N ALA A 442 -10.38 -34.16 -16.09
CA ALA A 442 -10.99 -35.48 -16.00
C ALA A 442 -12.04 -35.68 -17.12
N PRO A 443 -12.29 -36.92 -17.55
CA PRO A 443 -13.27 -37.20 -18.61
C PRO A 443 -14.71 -36.94 -18.17
N LYS A 444 -14.98 -37.03 -16.87
CA LYS A 444 -16.29 -36.74 -16.27
C LYS A 444 -16.10 -35.94 -15.00
N TYR A 445 -16.94 -34.92 -14.84
CA TYR A 445 -17.03 -34.11 -13.63
C TYR A 445 -18.43 -34.23 -13.03
N ASN A 446 -18.51 -34.15 -11.70
CA ASN A 446 -19.79 -34.15 -11.00
C ASN A 446 -20.52 -32.80 -11.15
N SER A 447 -19.78 -31.69 -11.26
CA SER A 447 -20.33 -30.34 -11.43
C SER A 447 -20.42 -29.93 -12.90
N THR A 448 -21.62 -29.57 -13.35
CA THR A 448 -21.86 -29.00 -14.68
C THR A 448 -21.82 -27.48 -14.69
N HIS A 449 -22.13 -26.84 -13.55
CA HIS A 449 -22.19 -25.39 -13.40
C HIS A 449 -21.41 -24.94 -12.17
N CYS A 450 -20.89 -23.71 -12.21
CA CYS A 450 -20.29 -23.04 -11.07
C CYS A 450 -21.32 -22.84 -9.96
N TYR A 451 -20.98 -23.18 -8.72
CA TYR A 451 -21.89 -23.01 -7.58
C TYR A 451 -22.24 -21.55 -7.30
N GLY A 452 -21.32 -20.61 -7.57
CA GLY A 452 -21.52 -19.18 -7.30
C GLY A 452 -22.35 -18.47 -8.37
N CYS A 453 -21.92 -18.53 -9.63
CA CYS A 453 -22.51 -17.75 -10.74
C CYS A 453 -23.32 -18.57 -11.74
N LEU A 454 -23.44 -19.89 -11.54
CA LEU A 454 -24.12 -20.81 -12.45
C LEU A 454 -23.56 -20.83 -13.88
N LEU A 455 -22.33 -20.36 -14.08
CA LEU A 455 -21.61 -20.49 -15.35
C LEU A 455 -21.43 -21.97 -15.70
N LYS A 456 -21.83 -22.39 -16.90
CA LYS A 456 -21.61 -23.75 -17.39
C LYS A 456 -20.11 -24.00 -17.60
N PHE A 457 -19.59 -25.07 -17.01
CA PHE A 457 -18.19 -25.46 -17.17
C PHE A 457 -17.96 -26.19 -18.50
N PRO A 458 -16.72 -26.16 -19.05
CA PRO A 458 -16.36 -26.95 -20.22
C PRO A 458 -16.50 -28.45 -19.94
N GLU A 459 -16.91 -29.22 -20.95
CA GLU A 459 -17.04 -30.68 -20.88
C GLU A 459 -15.65 -31.35 -20.75
N GLY A 460 -15.63 -32.54 -20.15
CA GLY A 460 -14.38 -33.29 -19.96
C GLY A 460 -13.85 -33.84 -21.27
N SER A 461 -12.55 -33.77 -21.48
CA SER A 461 -11.86 -34.39 -22.62
C SER A 461 -11.00 -35.56 -22.14
N GLU A 462 -11.04 -36.68 -22.87
CA GLU A 462 -10.20 -37.87 -22.62
C GLU A 462 -8.76 -37.70 -23.17
N THR A 463 -8.53 -36.73 -24.07
CA THR A 463 -7.20 -36.50 -24.63
C THR A 463 -6.33 -35.71 -23.66
N THR A 464 -5.37 -36.40 -23.04
CA THR A 464 -4.22 -35.83 -22.32
C THR A 464 -3.27 -35.00 -23.20
N ALA A 465 -3.67 -34.65 -24.43
CA ALA A 465 -2.81 -34.14 -25.50
C ALA A 465 -2.92 -32.62 -25.75
N ALA A 466 -3.79 -31.90 -25.03
CA ALA A 466 -3.74 -30.44 -24.97
C ALA A 466 -3.17 -30.05 -23.61
N THR A 467 -1.86 -29.86 -23.53
CA THR A 467 -1.12 -29.42 -22.33
C THR A 467 -1.56 -28.07 -21.76
N SER A 468 -2.57 -27.42 -22.36
CA SER A 468 -3.04 -26.06 -22.03
C SER A 468 -4.52 -25.96 -21.65
N ALA A 469 -5.32 -27.04 -21.78
CA ALA A 469 -6.74 -26.99 -21.44
C ALA A 469 -6.96 -27.21 -19.92
N THR A 470 -7.13 -26.14 -19.16
CA THR A 470 -7.47 -26.25 -17.72
C THR A 470 -8.93 -26.68 -17.53
N SER A 471 -9.23 -27.41 -16.45
CA SER A 471 -10.61 -27.80 -16.13
C SER A 471 -11.53 -26.60 -15.84
N SER A 472 -10.94 -25.42 -15.60
CA SER A 472 -11.60 -24.17 -15.18
C SER A 472 -12.43 -24.29 -13.89
N ARG A 473 -12.15 -25.30 -13.06
CA ARG A 473 -12.89 -25.62 -11.83
C ARG A 473 -11.98 -25.50 -10.61
N TYR A 474 -12.43 -24.74 -9.63
CA TYR A 474 -11.75 -24.51 -8.36
C TYR A 474 -12.62 -25.05 -7.22
N ARG A 475 -12.11 -26.02 -6.48
CA ARG A 475 -12.86 -26.73 -5.46
C ARG A 475 -12.53 -26.23 -4.06
N CYS A 476 -13.57 -25.95 -3.28
CA CYS A 476 -13.40 -25.65 -1.86
C CYS A 476 -13.15 -26.94 -1.05
N GLY A 477 -12.09 -26.99 -0.25
CA GLY A 477 -11.74 -28.17 0.56
C GLY A 477 -12.75 -28.53 1.66
N LYS A 478 -13.58 -27.57 2.12
CA LYS A 478 -14.57 -27.79 3.18
C LYS A 478 -15.92 -28.27 2.64
N CYS A 479 -16.52 -27.51 1.71
CA CYS A 479 -17.84 -27.84 1.18
C CYS A 479 -17.81 -28.75 -0.05
N ALA A 480 -16.64 -28.95 -0.69
CA ALA A 480 -16.45 -29.71 -1.92
C ALA A 480 -17.25 -29.22 -3.14
N ASN A 481 -17.74 -27.97 -3.10
CA ASN A 481 -18.38 -27.32 -4.25
C ASN A 481 -17.34 -26.73 -5.21
N ASP A 482 -17.69 -26.66 -6.48
CA ASP A 482 -16.83 -26.19 -7.57
C ASP A 482 -17.21 -24.77 -8.02
N PHE A 483 -16.21 -23.91 -8.18
CA PHE A 483 -16.30 -22.50 -8.55
C PHE A 483 -15.49 -22.20 -9.82
N CYS A 484 -15.86 -21.17 -10.57
CA CYS A 484 -15.03 -20.65 -11.67
C CYS A 484 -13.97 -19.68 -11.13
N ILE A 485 -12.97 -19.32 -11.96
CA ILE A 485 -11.89 -18.40 -11.56
C ILE A 485 -12.41 -17.02 -11.11
N ASP A 486 -13.47 -16.49 -11.74
CA ASP A 486 -14.00 -15.17 -11.36
C ASP A 486 -14.68 -15.23 -9.99
N CYS A 487 -15.41 -16.33 -9.70
CA CYS A 487 -15.99 -16.56 -8.37
C CYS A 487 -14.90 -16.79 -7.33
N ASP A 488 -13.83 -17.51 -7.69
CA ASP A 488 -12.70 -17.75 -6.80
C ASP A 488 -12.01 -16.44 -6.40
N VAL A 489 -11.65 -15.60 -7.38
CA VAL A 489 -11.09 -14.26 -7.14
C VAL A 489 -12.04 -13.40 -6.31
N PHE A 490 -13.33 -13.35 -6.67
CA PHE A 490 -14.31 -12.54 -5.95
C PHE A 490 -14.51 -12.99 -4.49
N VAL A 491 -14.52 -14.30 -4.27
CA VAL A 491 -14.66 -14.88 -2.93
C VAL A 491 -13.43 -14.56 -2.06
N HIS A 492 -12.22 -14.63 -2.61
CA HIS A 492 -11.00 -14.35 -1.86
C HIS A 492 -10.71 -12.86 -1.67
N GLU A 493 -11.05 -12.00 -2.64
CA GLU A 493 -10.78 -10.55 -2.58
C GLU A 493 -11.87 -9.74 -1.85
N PHE A 494 -13.15 -10.11 -1.97
CA PHE A 494 -14.26 -9.26 -1.48
C PHE A 494 -15.16 -9.93 -0.43
N LEU A 495 -15.55 -11.20 -0.63
CA LEU A 495 -16.49 -11.86 0.29
C LEU A 495 -15.79 -12.40 1.53
N HIS A 496 -14.54 -12.86 1.37
CA HIS A 496 -13.73 -13.58 2.36
C HIS A 496 -14.40 -14.80 3.01
N ASN A 497 -15.53 -15.27 2.46
CA ASN A 497 -16.32 -16.38 2.96
C ASN A 497 -16.79 -17.22 1.77
N CYS A 498 -16.72 -18.54 1.90
CA CYS A 498 -17.18 -19.46 0.86
C CYS A 498 -18.71 -19.62 0.93
N PRO A 499 -19.49 -19.24 -0.11
CA PRO A 499 -20.95 -19.37 -0.10
C PRO A 499 -21.44 -20.80 0.07
N GLY A 500 -20.65 -21.77 -0.38
CA GLY A 500 -20.95 -23.20 -0.22
C GLY A 500 -20.78 -23.71 1.20
N CYS A 501 -19.89 -23.11 1.99
CA CYS A 501 -19.74 -23.44 3.40
C CYS A 501 -20.86 -22.83 4.24
N GLU A 502 -21.22 -21.57 3.98
CA GLU A 502 -22.30 -20.87 4.69
C GLU A 502 -23.68 -21.53 4.48
N ASN A 503 -23.95 -22.07 3.28
CA ASN A 503 -25.21 -22.79 3.02
C ASN A 503 -25.31 -24.15 3.72
N LYS A 504 -24.22 -24.66 4.28
CA LYS A 504 -24.19 -25.94 5.03
C LYS A 504 -24.31 -25.74 6.55
N VAL A 505 -24.33 -24.49 7.03
CA VAL A 505 -24.41 -24.14 8.47
C VAL A 505 -25.84 -24.25 8.97
#